data_AF-A0A2M9X8A0-F1
#
_entry.id   AF-A0A2M9X8A0-F1
#
_cell.length_a   1.000
_cell.length_b   1.000
_cell.length_c   1.000
_cell.angle_alpha   90.00
_cell.angle_beta   90.00
_cell.angle_gamma   90.00
#
_symmetry.space_group_name_H-M   'P 1'
#
loop_
_entity.id
_entity.type
_entity.pdbx_description
1 polymer ?
#
loop_
_entity_poly.entity_id
_entity_poly.type
_entity_poly.pdbx_seq_one_letter_code
_entity_poly.pdbx_strand_id
1 'polypeptide(L)'
;MKEKFRKVTVLIFLPLLLLITFSGFSIKSFFLNLTGTLVPQELPQLVASPTGNLTSDINIIIPPGTKGIIPSLSLIYSSGGRNGILGMGWSLSGIYSISRDSSFGINFDSNDKYVSDQVGPLLDVSGNKTKYQSRKESFIKFVPSGVCGGGPCSWAATDRDGTIYSYGKTNDSRIEALGKNGAVRTWALNQVRDVFGNGYDISYIEDSISGEFYTNEIIYQNRSIKFEYTDNRTDTSPSYIFGSFVKTTKRLEEIEIYTDGNLLRNYELEYSSSPTTGRQILSSLKR
;
A
#
# COMPACT_ATOMS: atom_id res chain seq x y z
N MET A 1 1.73 72.50 7.58
CA MET A 1 2.20 71.36 6.76
C MET A 1 2.05 70.00 7.47
N LYS A 2 2.26 69.89 8.79
CA LYS A 2 2.13 68.63 9.56
C LYS A 2 0.72 68.01 9.61
N GLU A 3 -0.36 68.80 9.68
CA GLU A 3 -1.72 68.24 9.75
C GLU A 3 -2.20 67.59 8.45
N LYS A 4 -1.87 68.16 7.28
CA LYS A 4 -2.24 67.59 5.98
C LYS A 4 -1.57 66.23 5.76
N PHE A 5 -0.33 66.06 6.22
CA PHE A 5 0.39 64.80 6.11
C PHE A 5 -0.26 63.70 6.94
N ARG A 6 -0.63 64.00 8.20
CA ARG A 6 -1.30 63.05 9.11
C ARG A 6 -2.67 62.59 8.60
N LYS A 7 -3.45 63.48 7.95
CA LYS A 7 -4.74 63.13 7.36
C LYS A 7 -4.59 62.19 6.16
N VAL A 8 -3.57 62.39 5.32
CA VAL A 8 -3.29 61.53 4.16
C VAL A 8 -2.77 60.14 4.58
N THR A 9 -1.94 60.06 5.62
CA THR A 9 -1.47 58.75 6.12
C THR A 9 -2.62 57.91 6.68
N VAL A 10 -3.54 58.54 7.43
CA VAL A 10 -4.72 57.85 7.98
C VAL A 10 -5.71 57.46 6.87
N LEU A 11 -5.92 58.30 5.85
CA LEU A 11 -6.84 57.99 4.75
C LEU A 11 -6.36 56.85 3.82
N ILE A 12 -5.05 56.58 3.74
CA ILE A 12 -4.50 55.53 2.87
C ILE A 12 -4.24 54.23 3.64
N PHE A 13 -3.69 54.31 4.86
CA PHE A 13 -3.36 53.10 5.61
C PHE A 13 -4.56 52.43 6.26
N LEU A 14 -5.58 53.20 6.69
CA LEU A 14 -6.78 52.63 7.32
C LEU A 14 -7.61 51.74 6.36
N PRO A 15 -7.88 52.14 5.09
CA PRO A 15 -8.56 51.25 4.16
C PRO A 15 -7.69 50.07 3.70
N LEU A 16 -6.36 50.20 3.63
CA LEU A 16 -5.46 49.10 3.30
C LEU A 16 -5.43 48.04 4.42
N LEU A 17 -5.44 48.48 5.67
CA LEU A 17 -5.55 47.61 6.84
C LEU A 17 -6.92 46.91 6.89
N LEU A 18 -8.00 47.63 6.57
CA LEU A 18 -9.34 47.07 6.46
C LEU A 18 -9.46 46.04 5.32
N LEU A 19 -8.79 46.26 4.19
CA LEU A 19 -8.77 45.31 3.06
C LEU A 19 -8.15 43.97 3.47
N ILE A 20 -7.11 43.97 4.30
CA ILE A 20 -6.47 42.74 4.80
C ILE A 20 -7.41 42.02 5.80
N THR A 21 -8.19 42.76 6.58
CA THR A 21 -9.13 42.16 7.55
C THR A 21 -10.43 41.63 6.92
N PHE A 22 -10.90 42.20 5.80
CA PHE A 22 -12.20 41.86 5.18
C PHE A 22 -12.11 40.99 3.91
N SER A 23 -10.93 40.81 3.31
CA SER A 23 -10.79 40.04 2.05
C SER A 23 -10.71 38.52 2.24
N GLY A 24 -10.83 38.01 3.47
CA GLY A 24 -10.61 36.57 3.74
C GLY A 24 -9.18 36.10 3.42
N PHE A 25 -8.27 37.03 3.11
CA PHE A 25 -6.84 36.75 2.91
C PHE A 25 -6.22 36.39 4.25
N SER A 26 -6.29 35.11 4.58
CA SER A 26 -5.50 34.54 5.65
C SER A 26 -4.03 34.60 5.22
N ILE A 27 -3.24 35.43 5.90
CA ILE A 27 -1.78 35.45 5.78
C ILE A 27 -1.22 34.03 6.00
N LYS A 28 -1.85 33.24 6.89
CA LYS A 28 -1.54 31.82 7.09
C LYS A 28 -1.73 31.00 5.80
N SER A 29 -2.82 31.21 5.06
CA SER A 29 -3.08 30.52 3.79
C SER A 29 -2.14 30.97 2.67
N PHE A 30 -1.76 32.24 2.67
CA PHE A 30 -0.75 32.77 1.73
C PHE A 30 0.65 32.19 2.00
N PHE A 31 1.08 32.13 3.27
CA PHE A 31 2.34 31.48 3.64
C PHE A 31 2.30 29.95 3.43
N LEU A 32 1.16 29.29 3.69
CA LEU A 32 0.98 27.86 3.37
C LEU A 32 1.14 27.57 1.87
N ASN A 33 0.65 28.47 1.00
CA ASN A 33 0.86 28.39 -0.45
C ASN A 33 2.30 28.72 -0.87
N LEU A 34 2.98 29.66 -0.18
CA LEU A 34 4.34 30.06 -0.51
C LEU A 34 5.41 29.06 -0.08
N THR A 35 5.23 28.40 1.07
CA THR A 35 6.24 27.47 1.60
C THR A 35 5.98 26.05 1.15
N GLY A 36 4.74 25.73 0.75
CA GLY A 36 4.23 24.36 0.83
C GLY A 36 4.33 23.87 2.28
N THR A 37 3.36 23.12 2.78
CA THR A 37 3.65 22.32 3.96
C THR A 37 4.52 21.15 3.50
N LEU A 38 5.84 21.37 3.46
CA LEU A 38 6.76 20.29 3.79
C LEU A 38 6.44 19.96 5.25
N VAL A 39 5.40 19.15 5.49
CA VAL A 39 5.33 18.39 6.74
C VAL A 39 6.62 17.58 6.71
N PRO A 40 7.62 17.87 7.57
CA PRO A 40 8.85 17.10 7.59
C PRO A 40 8.44 15.65 7.72
N GLN A 41 8.94 14.79 6.84
CA GLN A 41 8.70 13.37 7.03
C GLN A 41 9.28 13.03 8.41
N GLU A 42 8.44 12.53 9.31
CA GLU A 42 8.91 12.17 10.63
C GLU A 42 10.03 11.14 10.47
N LEU A 43 11.10 11.33 11.25
CA LEU A 43 12.21 10.40 11.20
C LEU A 43 11.70 9.02 11.67
N PRO A 44 12.06 7.94 10.96
CA PRO A 44 11.66 6.60 11.35
C PRO A 44 12.13 6.29 12.77
N GLN A 45 11.22 5.79 13.59
CA GLN A 45 11.55 5.32 14.93
C GLN A 45 12.00 3.87 14.91
N LEU A 46 12.99 3.55 15.71
CA LEU A 46 13.50 2.20 15.88
C LEU A 46 12.87 1.58 17.13
N VAL A 47 12.16 0.47 16.94
CA VAL A 47 11.44 -0.20 18.03
C VAL A 47 11.74 -1.69 18.02
N ALA A 48 11.93 -2.29 19.20
CA ALA A 48 12.01 -3.74 19.33
C ALA A 48 10.61 -4.36 19.37
N SER A 49 10.34 -5.28 18.46
CA SER A 49 9.10 -6.05 18.45
C SER A 49 9.06 -7.09 19.59
N PRO A 50 7.87 -7.58 19.99
CA PRO A 50 7.74 -8.66 20.98
C PRO A 50 8.47 -9.96 20.62
N THR A 51 8.78 -10.17 19.33
CA THR A 51 9.56 -11.32 18.85
C THR A 51 11.07 -11.06 18.81
N GLY A 52 11.54 -9.92 19.31
CA GLY A 52 12.96 -9.55 19.38
C GLY A 52 13.55 -8.97 18.09
N ASN A 53 12.74 -8.73 17.05
CA ASN A 53 13.21 -8.06 15.83
C ASN A 53 13.28 -6.54 16.03
N LEU A 54 14.30 -5.90 15.47
CA LEU A 54 14.33 -4.45 15.28
C LEU A 54 13.36 -4.09 14.15
N THR A 55 12.48 -3.12 14.40
CA THR A 55 11.45 -2.70 13.47
C THR A 55 11.44 -1.19 13.29
N SER A 56 11.03 -0.74 12.11
CA SER A 56 10.84 0.67 11.78
C SER A 56 9.84 0.83 10.66
N ASP A 57 9.16 1.96 10.59
CA ASP A 57 8.20 2.26 9.54
C ASP A 57 8.37 3.68 8.99
N ILE A 58 8.11 3.83 7.69
CA ILE A 58 8.07 5.10 7.00
C ILE A 58 6.73 5.19 6.26
N ASN A 59 5.87 6.10 6.72
CA ASN A 59 4.57 6.31 6.12
C ASN A 59 4.67 7.04 4.78
N ILE A 60 3.95 6.53 3.78
CA ILE A 60 3.75 7.18 2.49
C ILE A 60 2.54 8.10 2.61
N ILE A 61 2.75 9.40 2.34
CA ILE A 61 1.72 10.41 2.54
C ILE A 61 0.82 10.45 1.31
N ILE A 62 -0.43 10.07 1.52
CA ILE A 62 -1.41 9.92 0.46
C ILE A 62 -2.45 11.04 0.57
N PRO A 63 -2.79 11.74 -0.54
CA PRO A 63 -3.78 12.81 -0.51
C PRO A 63 -5.16 12.28 -0.09
N PRO A 64 -5.97 13.11 0.57
CA PRO A 64 -7.25 12.68 1.11
C PRO A 64 -8.21 12.22 -0.01
N GLY A 65 -8.97 11.16 0.29
CA GLY A 65 -10.03 10.62 -0.54
C GLY A 65 -11.43 10.94 0.01
N THR A 66 -12.47 10.54 -0.72
CA THR A 66 -13.86 10.79 -0.34
C THR A 66 -14.19 9.99 0.91
N LYS A 67 -14.76 10.67 1.91
CA LYS A 67 -15.08 10.10 3.22
C LYS A 67 -13.89 9.43 3.94
N GLY A 68 -12.65 9.80 3.57
CA GLY A 68 -11.44 9.26 4.21
C GLY A 68 -11.09 7.82 3.80
N ILE A 69 -11.79 7.21 2.83
CA ILE A 69 -11.42 5.90 2.30
C ILE A 69 -10.24 6.09 1.35
N ILE A 70 -9.03 5.86 1.86
CA ILE A 70 -7.77 5.90 1.13
C ILE A 70 -6.94 4.65 1.46
N PRO A 71 -6.05 4.22 0.55
CA PRO A 71 -5.04 3.23 0.90
C PRO A 71 -4.13 3.78 2.02
N SER A 72 -3.66 2.90 2.92
CA SER A 72 -2.73 3.25 3.99
C SER A 72 -1.40 2.56 3.73
N LEU A 73 -0.47 3.23 3.03
CA LEU A 73 0.80 2.64 2.62
C LEU A 73 1.97 3.06 3.53
N SER A 74 2.86 2.12 3.78
CA SER A 74 4.10 2.38 4.51
C SER A 74 5.22 1.44 4.06
N LEU A 75 6.46 1.89 4.15
CA LEU A 75 7.64 1.04 4.05
C LEU A 75 7.98 0.54 5.45
N ILE A 76 7.98 -0.78 5.66
CA ILE A 76 8.25 -1.38 6.97
C ILE A 76 9.55 -2.17 6.91
N TYR A 77 10.43 -1.85 7.85
CA TYR A 77 11.65 -2.60 8.13
C TYR A 77 11.43 -3.59 9.28
N SER A 78 11.98 -4.79 9.13
CA SER A 78 12.19 -5.76 10.21
C SER A 78 13.55 -6.43 10.03
N SER A 79 14.34 -6.53 11.09
CA SER A 79 15.64 -7.23 11.05
C SER A 79 15.51 -8.72 10.72
N GLY A 80 14.36 -9.33 11.00
CA GLY A 80 14.02 -10.70 10.61
C GLY A 80 13.35 -10.79 9.24
N GLY A 81 13.17 -9.67 8.55
CA GLY A 81 12.52 -9.59 7.24
C GLY A 81 13.33 -10.27 6.14
N ARG A 82 12.62 -10.77 5.13
CA ARG A 82 13.22 -11.44 3.98
C ARG A 82 13.70 -10.43 2.94
N ASN A 83 14.33 -10.94 1.90
CA ASN A 83 14.53 -10.14 0.70
C ASN A 83 13.22 -10.00 -0.06
N GLY A 84 12.96 -8.81 -0.62
CA GLY A 84 11.78 -8.55 -1.45
C GLY A 84 11.99 -7.33 -2.33
N ILE A 85 10.91 -6.76 -2.86
CA ILE A 85 10.94 -5.62 -3.80
C ILE A 85 11.65 -4.36 -3.27
N LEU A 86 11.87 -4.26 -1.96
CA LEU A 86 12.55 -3.15 -1.29
C LEU A 86 13.92 -3.56 -0.72
N GLY A 87 14.48 -4.67 -1.19
CA GLY A 87 15.72 -5.22 -0.66
C GLY A 87 15.53 -5.96 0.67
N MET A 88 16.63 -6.23 1.35
CA MET A 88 16.64 -7.02 2.58
C MET A 88 15.98 -6.31 3.75
N GLY A 89 15.03 -6.99 4.39
CA GLY A 89 14.41 -6.54 5.63
C GLY A 89 13.28 -5.53 5.45
N TRP A 90 13.14 -4.95 4.25
CA TRP A 90 12.11 -3.97 3.93
C TRP A 90 10.95 -4.60 3.15
N SER A 91 9.74 -4.11 3.40
CA SER A 91 8.52 -4.54 2.74
C SER A 91 7.54 -3.38 2.59
N LEU A 92 6.70 -3.43 1.54
CA LEU A 92 5.61 -2.49 1.35
C LEU A 92 4.40 -3.03 2.10
N SER A 93 3.85 -2.21 2.98
CA SER A 93 2.64 -2.52 3.75
C SER A 93 1.46 -1.69 3.25
N GLY A 94 0.25 -2.13 3.60
CA GLY A 94 -1.01 -1.50 3.21
C GLY A 94 -1.71 -2.15 2.03
N ILE A 95 -1.09 -3.14 1.41
CA ILE A 95 -1.65 -3.92 0.30
C ILE A 95 -1.79 -5.36 0.77
N TYR A 96 -3.01 -5.73 1.14
CA TYR A 96 -3.29 -7.02 1.75
C TYR A 96 -3.50 -8.12 0.71
N SER A 97 -3.29 -9.36 1.14
CA SER A 97 -3.62 -10.54 0.34
C SER A 97 -4.28 -11.61 1.20
N ILE A 98 -4.93 -12.55 0.52
CA ILE A 98 -5.24 -13.87 1.06
C ILE A 98 -4.32 -14.85 0.34
N SER A 99 -3.75 -15.81 1.04
CA SER A 99 -2.89 -16.84 0.48
C SER A 99 -3.24 -18.20 1.04
N ARG A 100 -2.75 -19.26 0.39
CA ARG A 100 -2.82 -20.61 0.97
C ARG A 100 -1.93 -20.70 2.21
N ASP A 101 -2.40 -21.36 3.26
CA ASP A 101 -1.71 -21.46 4.54
C ASP A 101 -0.65 -22.58 4.50
N SER A 102 0.62 -22.18 4.48
CA SER A 102 1.76 -23.11 4.43
C SER A 102 1.93 -23.96 5.69
N SER A 103 1.29 -23.60 6.82
CA SER A 103 1.43 -24.36 8.08
C SER A 103 0.78 -25.75 8.04
N PHE A 104 -0.10 -26.03 7.07
CA PHE A 104 -0.81 -27.31 6.94
C PHE A 104 -0.36 -28.16 5.74
N GLY A 105 0.66 -27.70 5.00
CA GLY A 105 0.95 -28.23 3.67
C GLY A 105 -0.03 -27.67 2.62
N ILE A 106 0.45 -27.56 1.38
CA ILE A 106 -0.32 -26.99 0.26
C ILE A 106 -0.35 -28.02 -0.86
N ASN A 107 -1.55 -28.52 -1.17
CA ASN A 107 -1.77 -29.52 -2.21
C ASN A 107 -2.33 -28.92 -3.50
N PHE A 108 -2.71 -27.64 -3.48
CA PHE A 108 -3.41 -26.95 -4.56
C PHE A 108 -4.77 -27.57 -4.90
N ASP A 109 -5.47 -28.06 -3.87
CA ASP A 109 -6.80 -28.62 -3.98
C ASP A 109 -7.81 -27.85 -3.12
N SER A 110 -9.03 -28.38 -3.02
CA SER A 110 -10.11 -27.73 -2.25
C SER A 110 -9.95 -27.86 -0.74
N ASN A 111 -9.06 -28.73 -0.25
CA ASN A 111 -8.86 -29.02 1.18
C ASN A 111 -7.84 -28.10 1.85
N ASP A 112 -7.04 -27.40 1.05
CA ASP A 112 -6.09 -26.42 1.54
C ASP A 112 -6.76 -25.35 2.41
N LYS A 113 -5.96 -24.81 3.33
CA LYS A 113 -6.35 -23.76 4.27
C LYS A 113 -5.87 -22.41 3.76
N TYR A 114 -6.47 -21.34 4.29
CA TYR A 114 -6.21 -19.98 3.84
C TYR A 114 -5.79 -19.11 5.02
N VAL A 115 -4.93 -18.13 4.73
CA VAL A 115 -4.44 -17.13 5.65
C VAL A 115 -4.59 -15.76 5.01
N SER A 116 -5.08 -14.79 5.77
CA SER A 116 -5.08 -13.38 5.39
C SER A 116 -3.90 -12.67 6.02
N ASP A 117 -3.18 -11.85 5.25
CA ASP A 117 -2.09 -11.05 5.78
C ASP A 117 -2.59 -9.94 6.74
N GLN A 118 -3.88 -9.61 6.70
CA GLN A 118 -4.49 -8.60 7.55
C GLN A 118 -4.90 -9.16 8.93
N VAL A 119 -5.42 -10.39 8.98
CA VAL A 119 -6.07 -10.96 10.19
C VAL A 119 -5.62 -12.36 10.58
N GLY A 120 -4.71 -12.96 9.82
CA GLY A 120 -4.17 -14.29 10.07
C GLY A 120 -5.02 -15.44 9.52
N PRO A 121 -4.88 -16.66 10.08
CA PRO A 121 -5.50 -17.87 9.54
C PRO A 121 -7.03 -17.77 9.49
N LEU A 122 -7.62 -18.27 8.40
CA LEU A 122 -9.06 -18.27 8.17
C LEU A 122 -9.65 -19.66 8.43
N LEU A 123 -10.79 -19.70 9.13
CA LEU A 123 -11.51 -20.92 9.50
C LEU A 123 -12.86 -20.93 8.79
N ASP A 124 -13.23 -22.07 8.19
CA ASP A 124 -14.57 -22.29 7.64
C ASP A 124 -15.57 -22.44 8.78
N VAL A 125 -16.51 -21.50 8.86
CA VAL A 125 -17.59 -21.49 9.86
C VAL A 125 -18.92 -21.97 9.30
N SER A 126 -18.98 -22.24 8.00
CA SER A 126 -20.16 -22.74 7.29
C SER A 126 -20.22 -24.27 7.17
N GLY A 127 -19.08 -24.94 7.31
CA GLY A 127 -18.94 -26.39 7.12
C GLY A 127 -18.97 -26.84 5.66
N ASN A 128 -19.21 -25.92 4.72
CA ASN A 128 -19.25 -26.16 3.29
C ASN A 128 -18.37 -25.15 2.51
N LYS A 129 -17.41 -24.50 3.18
CA LYS A 129 -16.44 -23.58 2.59
C LYS A 129 -17.06 -22.36 1.89
N THR A 130 -18.25 -21.92 2.30
CA THR A 130 -18.91 -20.71 1.76
C THR A 130 -18.72 -19.47 2.63
N LYS A 131 -18.30 -19.63 3.89
CA LYS A 131 -18.06 -18.52 4.81
C LYS A 131 -16.90 -18.82 5.75
N TYR A 132 -16.01 -17.86 5.87
CA TYR A 132 -14.83 -17.92 6.71
C TYR A 132 -14.78 -16.74 7.69
N GLN A 133 -14.11 -16.97 8.82
CA GLN A 133 -13.74 -15.97 9.82
C GLN A 133 -12.27 -16.16 10.21
N SER A 134 -11.64 -15.12 10.74
CA SER A 134 -10.28 -15.24 11.25
C SER A 134 -10.24 -16.05 12.55
N ARG A 135 -9.21 -16.89 12.73
CA ARG A 135 -9.02 -17.72 13.93
C ARG A 135 -9.01 -16.87 15.21
N LYS A 136 -8.34 -15.72 15.17
CA LYS A 136 -8.51 -14.66 16.16
C LYS A 136 -9.56 -13.70 15.61
N GLU A 137 -10.70 -13.60 16.27
CA GLU A 137 -11.85 -12.86 15.75
C GLU A 137 -11.49 -11.39 15.44
N SER A 138 -11.73 -11.00 14.19
CA SER A 138 -11.52 -9.65 13.64
C SER A 138 -12.84 -8.95 13.30
N PHE A 139 -13.94 -9.69 13.32
CA PHE A 139 -15.28 -9.33 12.88
C PHE A 139 -15.37 -9.01 11.39
N ILE A 140 -14.41 -9.52 10.63
CA ILE A 140 -14.42 -9.51 9.17
C ILE A 140 -14.98 -10.84 8.67
N LYS A 141 -16.00 -10.77 7.82
CA LYS A 141 -16.62 -11.94 7.17
C LYS A 141 -15.97 -12.15 5.81
N PHE A 142 -15.40 -13.32 5.58
CA PHE A 142 -14.78 -13.70 4.32
C PHE A 142 -15.66 -14.66 3.53
N VAL A 143 -15.92 -14.36 2.27
CA VAL A 143 -16.77 -15.15 1.36
C VAL A 143 -15.98 -15.46 0.09
N PRO A 144 -15.57 -16.72 -0.13
CA PRO A 144 -14.96 -17.13 -1.39
C PRO A 144 -15.98 -17.23 -2.52
N SER A 145 -15.53 -17.08 -3.76
CA SER A 145 -16.37 -17.20 -4.96
C SER A 145 -15.64 -17.86 -6.13
N GLY A 146 -16.39 -18.64 -6.91
CA GLY A 146 -15.88 -19.41 -8.06
C GLY A 146 -14.95 -20.56 -7.65
N VAL A 147 -14.49 -21.32 -8.65
CA VAL A 147 -13.49 -22.38 -8.48
C VAL A 147 -12.40 -22.23 -9.55
N CYS A 148 -11.16 -22.03 -9.12
CA CYS A 148 -9.97 -21.84 -9.96
C CYS A 148 -8.84 -22.75 -9.45
N GLY A 149 -8.52 -23.80 -10.24
CA GLY A 149 -7.48 -24.78 -9.93
C GLY A 149 -7.55 -25.30 -8.49
N GLY A 150 -8.68 -25.88 -8.12
CA GLY A 150 -8.89 -26.49 -6.80
C GLY A 150 -9.17 -25.51 -5.66
N GLY A 151 -8.94 -24.21 -5.80
CA GLY A 151 -9.30 -23.19 -4.80
C GLY A 151 -10.42 -22.25 -5.30
N PRO A 152 -10.81 -21.24 -4.52
CA PRO A 152 -11.69 -20.19 -5.01
C PRO A 152 -11.02 -19.32 -6.07
N CYS A 153 -11.82 -18.70 -6.94
CA CYS A 153 -11.29 -17.73 -7.89
C CYS A 153 -11.03 -16.37 -7.25
N SER A 154 -11.86 -15.98 -6.28
CA SER A 154 -11.80 -14.68 -5.62
C SER A 154 -12.36 -14.75 -4.21
N TRP A 155 -12.14 -13.70 -3.43
CA TRP A 155 -12.72 -13.52 -2.11
C TRP A 155 -13.33 -12.13 -1.97
N ALA A 156 -14.41 -12.03 -1.21
CA ALA A 156 -14.92 -10.78 -0.68
C ALA A 156 -14.83 -10.82 0.86
N ALA A 157 -14.17 -9.84 1.45
CA ALA A 157 -14.15 -9.63 2.90
C ALA A 157 -14.98 -8.40 3.24
N THR A 158 -15.87 -8.52 4.23
CA THR A 158 -16.70 -7.39 4.70
C THR A 158 -16.41 -7.14 6.17
N ASP A 159 -16.00 -5.92 6.50
CA ASP A 159 -15.77 -5.50 7.89
C ASP A 159 -17.07 -5.10 8.61
N ARG A 160 -16.93 -4.59 9.83
CA ARG A 160 -18.07 -4.15 10.67
C ARG A 160 -18.76 -2.89 10.14
N ASP A 161 -18.03 -2.04 9.44
CA ASP A 161 -18.53 -0.78 8.90
C ASP A 161 -19.22 -0.99 7.53
N GLY A 162 -19.18 -2.22 7.02
CA GLY A 162 -19.76 -2.61 5.75
C GLY A 162 -18.83 -2.35 4.56
N THR A 163 -17.58 -2.00 4.81
CA THR A 163 -16.55 -1.86 3.75
C THR A 163 -16.25 -3.24 3.19
N ILE A 164 -16.24 -3.33 1.86
CA ILE A 164 -15.96 -4.56 1.12
C ILE A 164 -14.56 -4.46 0.52
N TYR A 165 -13.76 -5.48 0.82
CA TYR A 165 -12.43 -5.72 0.28
C TYR A 165 -12.53 -6.91 -0.68
N SER A 166 -12.24 -6.69 -1.97
CA SER A 166 -12.27 -7.74 -2.99
C SER A 166 -10.84 -8.19 -3.32
N TYR A 167 -10.62 -9.50 -3.35
CA TYR A 167 -9.32 -10.11 -3.62
C TYR A 167 -9.41 -11.05 -4.82
N GLY A 168 -8.45 -10.98 -5.74
CA GLY A 168 -8.36 -11.88 -6.89
C GLY A 168 -9.54 -11.80 -7.87
N LYS A 169 -10.28 -10.69 -7.88
CA LYS A 169 -11.46 -10.52 -8.75
C LYS A 169 -11.06 -10.25 -10.20
N THR A 170 -9.92 -9.61 -10.42
CA THR A 170 -9.32 -9.37 -11.73
C THR A 170 -8.21 -10.40 -11.98
N ASN A 171 -7.88 -10.68 -13.25
CA ASN A 171 -6.85 -11.66 -13.57
C ASN A 171 -5.50 -11.30 -12.96
N ASP A 172 -5.08 -10.03 -13.06
CA ASP A 172 -3.81 -9.51 -12.52
C ASP A 172 -3.71 -9.59 -10.98
N SER A 173 -4.83 -9.74 -10.28
CA SER A 173 -4.85 -9.88 -8.81
C SER A 173 -5.00 -11.32 -8.34
N ARG A 174 -5.12 -12.27 -9.27
CA ARG A 174 -5.31 -13.70 -8.98
C ARG A 174 -4.03 -14.46 -9.34
N ILE A 175 -3.07 -14.49 -8.43
CA ILE A 175 -1.74 -14.98 -8.70
C ILE A 175 -1.72 -16.52 -8.69
N GLU A 176 -1.61 -17.13 -9.86
CA GLU A 176 -1.56 -18.59 -10.00
C GLU A 176 -0.20 -19.20 -9.61
N ALA A 177 -0.25 -20.43 -9.12
CA ALA A 177 0.92 -21.25 -8.85
C ALA A 177 1.43 -21.90 -10.14
N LEU A 178 2.74 -21.75 -10.38
CA LEU A 178 3.37 -22.27 -11.59
C LEU A 178 3.31 -23.79 -11.63
N GLY A 179 2.86 -24.32 -12.77
CA GLY A 179 2.75 -25.77 -12.99
C GLY A 179 1.64 -26.45 -12.16
N LYS A 180 0.66 -25.71 -11.64
CA LYS A 180 -0.44 -26.25 -10.81
C LYS A 180 -1.82 -26.08 -11.44
N ASN A 181 -1.94 -26.23 -12.76
CA ASN A 181 -3.21 -26.24 -13.48
C ASN A 181 -4.13 -25.03 -13.16
N GLY A 182 -3.56 -23.83 -13.08
CA GLY A 182 -4.30 -22.60 -12.78
C GLY A 182 -4.76 -22.46 -11.32
N ALA A 183 -4.20 -23.26 -10.41
CA ALA A 183 -4.46 -23.12 -8.98
C ALA A 183 -3.90 -21.81 -8.46
N VAL A 184 -4.73 -21.02 -7.80
CA VAL A 184 -4.31 -19.74 -7.23
C VAL A 184 -3.51 -19.97 -5.94
N ARG A 185 -2.35 -19.32 -5.81
CA ARG A 185 -1.54 -19.31 -4.56
C ARG A 185 -1.85 -18.11 -3.67
N THR A 186 -2.15 -16.97 -4.29
CA THR A 186 -2.35 -15.68 -3.63
C THR A 186 -3.44 -14.89 -4.35
N TRP A 187 -4.42 -14.40 -3.59
CA TRP A 187 -5.47 -13.48 -4.03
C TRP A 187 -5.12 -12.10 -3.49
N ALA A 188 -4.61 -11.22 -4.35
CA ALA A 188 -4.21 -9.86 -3.99
C ALA A 188 -5.45 -8.94 -3.91
N LEU A 189 -5.43 -7.97 -2.99
CA LEU A 189 -6.50 -6.98 -2.84
C LEU A 189 -6.60 -6.11 -4.09
N ASN A 190 -7.68 -6.19 -4.84
CA ASN A 190 -7.82 -5.43 -6.08
C ASN A 190 -8.83 -4.28 -5.97
N GLN A 191 -9.66 -4.25 -4.92
CA GLN A 191 -10.70 -3.24 -4.75
C GLN A 191 -11.14 -3.10 -3.30
N VAL A 192 -11.28 -1.85 -2.85
CA VAL A 192 -11.93 -1.49 -1.58
C VAL A 192 -13.09 -0.55 -1.86
N ARG A 193 -14.26 -0.81 -1.27
CA ARG A 193 -15.45 0.02 -1.42
C ARG A 193 -16.23 0.11 -0.11
N ASP A 194 -16.60 1.33 0.29
CA ASP A 194 -17.56 1.56 1.36
C ASP A 194 -19.01 1.28 0.90
N VAL A 195 -19.96 1.36 1.83
CA VAL A 195 -21.40 1.17 1.56
C VAL A 195 -22.00 2.21 0.61
N PHE A 196 -21.28 3.29 0.31
CA PHE A 196 -21.68 4.37 -0.60
C PHE A 196 -20.97 4.29 -1.96
N GLY A 197 -20.12 3.29 -2.18
CA GLY A 197 -19.35 3.09 -3.40
C GLY A 197 -18.05 3.90 -3.50
N ASN A 198 -17.62 4.59 -2.43
CA ASN A 198 -16.32 5.27 -2.39
C ASN A 198 -15.20 4.27 -2.11
N GLY A 199 -14.04 4.47 -2.71
CA GLY A 199 -12.83 3.74 -2.37
C GLY A 199 -11.81 3.78 -3.47
N TYR A 200 -11.04 2.70 -3.60
CA TYR A 200 -9.89 2.61 -4.49
C TYR A 200 -9.77 1.24 -5.14
N ASP A 201 -9.15 1.19 -6.30
CA ASP A 201 -8.80 -0.04 -7.03
C ASP A 201 -7.28 -0.18 -7.10
N ILE A 202 -6.81 -1.43 -7.12
CA ILE A 202 -5.39 -1.77 -7.24
C ILE A 202 -5.21 -2.67 -8.45
N SER A 203 -4.24 -2.33 -9.30
CA SER A 203 -3.79 -3.14 -10.42
C SER A 203 -2.39 -3.68 -10.17
N TYR A 204 -2.04 -4.73 -10.89
CA TYR A 204 -0.78 -5.45 -10.72
C TYR A 204 -0.10 -5.77 -12.05
N ILE A 205 1.22 -5.90 -12.01
CA ILE A 205 2.02 -6.51 -13.08
C ILE A 205 2.35 -7.93 -12.63
N GLU A 206 1.87 -8.92 -13.37
CA GLU A 206 2.22 -10.32 -13.14
C GLU A 206 3.46 -10.72 -13.95
N ASP A 207 4.33 -11.53 -13.34
CA ASP A 207 5.41 -12.23 -14.01
C ASP A 207 5.16 -13.74 -13.92
N SER A 208 4.47 -14.28 -14.92
CA SER A 208 4.14 -15.70 -14.99
C SER A 208 5.35 -16.61 -15.25
N ILE A 209 6.53 -16.05 -15.56
CA ILE A 209 7.76 -16.83 -15.74
C ILE A 209 8.43 -17.02 -14.38
N SER A 210 8.56 -15.93 -13.62
CA SER A 210 9.18 -15.98 -12.30
C SER A 210 8.22 -16.37 -11.19
N GLY A 211 6.91 -16.32 -11.45
CA GLY A 211 5.84 -16.58 -10.49
C GLY A 211 5.63 -15.41 -9.53
N GLU A 212 6.25 -14.25 -9.77
CA GLU A 212 6.13 -13.04 -8.95
C GLU A 212 5.04 -12.11 -9.47
N PHE A 213 4.61 -11.17 -8.64
CA PHE A 213 3.71 -10.09 -9.03
C PHE A 213 4.09 -8.79 -8.31
N TYR A 214 3.77 -7.67 -8.93
CA TYR A 214 4.14 -6.33 -8.47
C TYR A 214 2.91 -5.43 -8.45
N THR A 215 2.75 -4.60 -7.42
CA THR A 215 1.68 -3.59 -7.43
C THR A 215 2.01 -2.60 -8.52
N ASN A 216 1.09 -2.33 -9.43
CA ASN A 216 1.32 -1.40 -10.54
C ASN A 216 0.82 0.00 -10.21
N GLU A 217 -0.48 0.10 -9.92
CA GLU A 217 -1.13 1.38 -9.69
C GLU A 217 -2.32 1.23 -8.74
N ILE A 218 -2.49 2.19 -7.83
CA ILE A 218 -3.69 2.36 -7.02
C ILE A 218 -4.43 3.61 -7.50
N ILE A 219 -5.71 3.48 -7.84
CA ILE A 219 -6.52 4.58 -8.38
C ILE A 219 -7.71 4.85 -7.45
N TYR A 220 -7.96 6.13 -7.17
CA TYR A 220 -9.14 6.59 -6.47
C TYR A 220 -9.53 8.00 -6.91
N GLN A 221 -10.77 8.14 -7.40
CA GLN A 221 -11.26 9.39 -7.99
C GLN A 221 -10.32 9.94 -9.08
N ASN A 222 -9.78 11.14 -8.88
CA ASN A 222 -8.84 11.86 -9.74
C ASN A 222 -7.38 11.71 -9.27
N ARG A 223 -7.08 10.69 -8.46
CA ARG A 223 -5.76 10.46 -7.87
C ARG A 223 -5.25 9.08 -8.25
N SER A 224 -3.95 8.98 -8.47
CA SER A 224 -3.30 7.69 -8.64
C SER A 224 -1.97 7.63 -7.90
N ILE A 225 -1.59 6.41 -7.53
CA ILE A 225 -0.31 6.09 -6.90
C ILE A 225 0.33 5.02 -7.78
N LYS A 226 1.45 5.34 -8.42
CA LYS A 226 2.17 4.44 -9.33
C LYS A 226 3.42 3.93 -8.65
N PHE A 227 3.76 2.69 -8.96
CA PHE A 227 4.93 2.00 -8.44
C PHE A 227 5.85 1.65 -9.60
N GLU A 228 7.00 2.32 -9.64
CA GLU A 228 7.95 2.16 -10.73
C GLU A 228 9.08 1.21 -10.31
N TYR A 229 9.38 0.25 -11.20
CA TYR A 229 10.29 -0.85 -10.91
C TYR A 229 11.45 -0.91 -11.90
N THR A 230 12.61 -1.29 -11.38
CA THR A 230 13.79 -1.61 -12.19
C THR A 230 14.00 -3.10 -12.35
N ASP A 231 14.56 -3.50 -13.49
CA ASP A 231 15.02 -4.86 -13.78
C ASP A 231 16.51 -5.09 -13.43
N ASN A 232 17.22 -4.06 -12.95
CA ASN A 232 18.66 -4.11 -12.68
C ASN A 232 19.05 -4.78 -11.35
N ARG A 233 18.23 -5.70 -10.88
CA ARG A 233 18.47 -6.38 -9.60
C ARG A 233 19.52 -7.48 -9.75
N THR A 234 20.56 -7.42 -8.91
CA THR A 234 21.68 -8.38 -8.97
C THR A 234 21.59 -9.51 -7.95
N ASP A 235 20.82 -9.35 -6.88
CA ASP A 235 20.68 -10.32 -5.77
C ASP A 235 19.44 -11.22 -5.90
N THR A 236 19.12 -11.65 -7.13
CA THR A 236 17.96 -12.50 -7.39
C THR A 236 18.24 -13.94 -6.93
N SER A 237 17.29 -14.52 -6.19
CA SER A 237 17.37 -15.92 -5.76
C SER A 237 15.99 -16.56 -5.85
N PRO A 238 15.87 -17.80 -6.35
CA PRO A 238 14.59 -18.50 -6.36
C PRO A 238 14.14 -18.80 -4.94
N SER A 239 12.84 -18.72 -4.71
CA SER A 239 12.17 -19.07 -3.47
C SER A 239 10.91 -19.89 -3.75
N TYR A 240 10.37 -20.52 -2.72
CA TYR A 240 9.14 -21.29 -2.82
C TYR A 240 8.11 -20.72 -1.86
N ILE A 241 7.31 -19.77 -2.35
CA ILE A 241 6.31 -19.06 -1.56
C ILE A 241 4.96 -19.72 -1.79
N PHE A 242 4.29 -20.11 -0.70
CA PHE A 242 3.01 -20.82 -0.72
C PHE A 242 3.00 -22.05 -1.65
N GLY A 243 4.10 -22.80 -1.68
CA GLY A 243 4.22 -24.05 -2.46
C GLY A 243 4.47 -23.87 -3.95
N SER A 244 4.71 -22.64 -4.43
CA SER A 244 5.03 -22.33 -5.83
C SER A 244 6.41 -21.68 -5.96
N PHE A 245 7.08 -21.91 -7.09
CA PHE A 245 8.27 -21.16 -7.46
C PHE A 245 7.96 -19.67 -7.56
N VAL A 246 8.80 -18.85 -6.92
CA VAL A 246 8.77 -17.38 -7.00
C VAL A 246 10.20 -16.86 -7.06
N LYS A 247 10.49 -16.00 -8.03
CA LYS A 247 11.79 -15.32 -8.14
C LYS A 247 11.58 -13.81 -8.33
N THR A 248 11.86 -13.03 -7.30
CA THR A 248 11.80 -11.57 -7.40
C THR A 248 12.96 -11.05 -8.29
N THR A 249 12.63 -10.57 -9.47
CA THR A 249 13.58 -10.01 -10.46
C THR A 249 13.61 -8.48 -10.44
N LYS A 250 12.50 -7.85 -10.03
CA LYS A 250 12.38 -6.40 -9.96
C LYS A 250 12.63 -5.83 -8.56
N ARG A 251 12.87 -4.52 -8.52
CA ARG A 251 12.99 -3.73 -7.29
C ARG A 251 12.26 -2.41 -7.48
N LEU A 252 11.55 -1.95 -6.44
CA LEU A 252 10.83 -0.68 -6.47
C LEU A 252 11.84 0.48 -6.40
N GLU A 253 11.80 1.38 -7.38
CA GLU A 253 12.64 2.58 -7.41
C GLU A 253 11.86 3.83 -7.05
N GLU A 254 10.58 3.93 -7.46
CA GLU A 254 9.80 5.13 -7.21
C GLU A 254 8.36 4.81 -6.80
N ILE A 255 7.80 5.66 -5.92
CA ILE A 255 6.36 5.73 -5.65
C ILE A 255 5.88 7.13 -6.02
N GLU A 256 5.24 7.24 -7.16
CA GLU A 256 4.74 8.50 -7.69
C GLU A 256 3.27 8.70 -7.32
N ILE A 257 2.92 9.87 -6.80
CA ILE A 257 1.56 10.19 -6.37
C ILE A 257 1.05 11.36 -7.20
N TYR A 258 -0.05 11.13 -7.92
CA TYR A 258 -0.68 12.08 -8.82
C TYR A 258 -2.02 12.58 -8.29
N THR A 259 -2.32 13.85 -8.58
CA THR A 259 -3.64 14.46 -8.38
C THR A 259 -4.03 15.26 -9.61
N ASP A 260 -5.20 14.98 -10.19
CA ASP A 260 -5.66 15.60 -11.43
C ASP A 260 -4.65 15.46 -12.58
N GLY A 261 -3.97 14.30 -12.65
CA GLY A 261 -2.93 14.01 -13.63
C GLY A 261 -1.58 14.71 -13.40
N ASN A 262 -1.46 15.57 -12.38
CA ASN A 262 -0.21 16.26 -12.05
C ASN A 262 0.53 15.51 -10.94
N LEU A 263 1.85 15.36 -11.08
CA LEU A 263 2.70 14.76 -10.05
C LEU A 263 2.68 15.66 -8.80
N LEU A 264 2.17 15.12 -7.70
CA LEU A 264 2.10 15.81 -6.40
C LEU A 264 3.31 15.48 -5.54
N ARG A 265 3.73 14.21 -5.50
CA ARG A 265 4.85 13.71 -4.69
C ARG A 265 5.54 12.56 -5.42
N ASN A 266 6.86 12.47 -5.27
CA ASN A 266 7.63 11.30 -5.64
C ASN A 266 8.38 10.79 -4.40
N TYR A 267 8.49 9.48 -4.25
CA TYR A 267 9.37 8.85 -3.27
C TYR A 267 10.41 8.04 -4.02
N GLU A 268 11.66 8.49 -4.03
CA GLU A 268 12.76 7.82 -4.73
C GLU A 268 13.54 6.94 -3.75
N LEU A 269 13.73 5.68 -4.12
CA LEU A 269 14.38 4.65 -3.32
C LEU A 269 15.72 4.27 -3.93
N GLU A 270 16.81 4.48 -3.17
CA GLU A 270 18.15 4.10 -3.60
C GLU A 270 18.69 2.94 -2.76
N TYR A 271 19.51 2.12 -3.41
CA TYR A 271 19.98 0.86 -2.84
C TYR A 271 21.50 0.76 -2.91
N SER A 272 22.07 0.05 -1.95
CA SER A 272 23.47 -0.36 -1.95
C SER A 272 23.59 -1.88 -1.81
N SER A 273 24.66 -2.43 -2.36
CA SER A 273 25.00 -3.83 -2.18
C SER A 273 25.71 -4.04 -0.85
N SER A 274 25.24 -4.98 -0.04
CA SER A 274 25.94 -5.46 1.14
C SER A 274 27.34 -5.95 0.76
N PRO A 275 28.42 -5.41 1.35
CA PRO A 275 29.79 -5.80 1.00
C PRO A 275 30.09 -7.29 1.24
N THR A 276 29.39 -7.92 2.19
CA THR A 276 29.64 -9.31 2.60
C THR A 276 28.72 -10.32 1.93
N THR A 277 27.47 -9.94 1.64
CA THR A 277 26.47 -10.88 1.11
C THR A 277 26.05 -10.59 -0.32
N GLY A 278 26.41 -9.42 -0.88
CA GLY A 278 25.94 -8.96 -2.18
C GLY A 278 24.45 -8.63 -2.25
N ARG A 279 23.71 -8.77 -1.14
CA ARG A 279 22.28 -8.47 -1.06
C ARG A 279 22.02 -6.98 -1.14
N GLN A 280 20.96 -6.59 -1.84
CA GLN A 280 20.56 -5.20 -1.98
C GLN A 280 19.86 -4.74 -0.69
N ILE A 281 20.28 -3.58 -0.18
CA ILE A 281 19.73 -2.95 1.03
C ILE A 281 19.27 -1.55 0.64
N LEU A 282 18.05 -1.18 1.05
CA LEU A 282 17.56 0.19 0.92
C LEU A 282 18.47 1.12 1.74
N SER A 283 19.16 2.04 1.05
CA SER A 283 20.13 2.95 1.64
C SER A 283 19.65 4.39 1.73
N SER A 284 18.68 4.76 0.89
CA SER A 284 18.15 6.12 0.85
C SER A 284 16.68 6.12 0.45
N LEU A 285 15.92 7.05 1.04
CA LEU A 285 14.58 7.40 0.63
C LEU A 285 14.53 8.94 0.51
N LYS A 286 14.24 9.43 -0.69
CA LYS A 286 14.09 10.87 -0.97
C LYS A 286 12.63 11.18 -1.30
N ARG A 287 12.19 12.38 -0.96
CA ARG A 287 10.83 12.88 -1.17
C ARG A 287 10.86 14.34 -1.59
#